data_AF-A0A7C2LZL0-F1
#
_entry.id   AF-A0A7C2LZL0-F1
#
_cell.length_a   1.000
_cell.length_b   1.000
_cell.length_c   1.000
_cell.angle_alpha   90.00
_cell.angle_beta   90.00
_cell.angle_gamma   90.00
#
_symmetry.space_group_name_H-M   'P 1'
#
loop_
_entity.id
_entity.type
_entity.pdbx_description
1 polymer ?
#
loop_
_entity_poly.entity_id
_entity_poly.type
_entity_poly.pdbx_seq_one_letter_code
_entity_poly.pdbx_strand_id
1 'polypeptide(L)'
;STMISWSYYGMRAWTYLFGKSTKIELAYKALFLIFVVVGASVSLGAVLDFSDMMILAMSFPNIIGLYMMSGEVRNDLREYSRKLKAGELFHKPQKEKVKKAS
;
A
#
# COMPACT_ATOMS: atom_id res chain seq x y z
N SER A 1 -18.34 -2.59 -6.88
CA SER A 1 -17.35 -2.21 -5.84
C SER A 1 -15.90 -2.52 -6.20
N THR A 2 -15.59 -2.98 -7.42
CA THR A 2 -14.22 -3.35 -7.83
C THR A 2 -13.53 -2.18 -8.55
N MET A 3 -14.12 -1.68 -9.63
CA MET A 3 -13.50 -0.64 -10.48
C MET A 3 -13.27 0.71 -9.76
N ILE A 4 -14.19 1.12 -8.89
CA ILE A 4 -14.07 2.36 -8.09
C ILE A 4 -12.92 2.25 -7.09
N SER A 5 -12.78 1.11 -6.40
CA SER A 5 -11.69 0.87 -5.46
C SER A 5 -10.34 0.87 -6.18
N TRP A 6 -10.24 0.18 -7.33
CA TRP A 6 -9.03 0.17 -8.15
C TRP A 6 -8.66 1.57 -8.67
N SER A 7 -9.64 2.38 -9.07
CA SER A 7 -9.40 3.77 -9.46
C SER A 7 -8.88 4.62 -8.30
N TYR A 8 -9.35 4.41 -7.07
CA TYR A 8 -8.89 5.15 -5.89
C TYR A 8 -7.44 4.79 -5.52
N TYR A 9 -7.11 3.50 -5.48
CA TYR A 9 -5.73 3.06 -5.27
C TYR A 9 -4.79 3.56 -6.37
N GLY A 10 -5.24 3.52 -7.63
CA GLY A 10 -4.49 4.06 -8.78
C GLY A 10 -4.21 5.56 -8.63
N MET A 11 -5.20 6.36 -8.27
CA MET A 11 -5.01 7.81 -8.04
C MET A 11 -4.04 8.10 -6.89
N ARG A 12 -4.10 7.35 -5.78
CA ARG A 12 -3.15 7.51 -4.67
C ARG A 12 -1.73 7.14 -5.08
N ALA A 13 -1.54 6.04 -5.80
CA ALA A 13 -0.23 5.63 -6.31
C ALA A 13 0.35 6.66 -7.29
N TRP A 14 -0.47 7.17 -8.21
CA TRP A 14 -0.08 8.20 -9.18
C TRP A 14 0.32 9.52 -8.51
N THR A 15 -0.46 9.95 -7.51
CA THR A 15 -0.15 11.13 -6.70
C THR A 15 1.13 10.96 -5.88
N TYR A 16 1.42 9.74 -5.41
CA TYR A 16 2.66 9.43 -4.69
C TYR A 16 3.88 9.46 -5.61
N LEU A 17 3.76 8.94 -6.85
CA LEU A 17 4.84 8.91 -7.84
C LEU A 17 5.17 10.28 -8.42
N PHE A 18 4.17 11.10 -8.73
CA PHE A 18 4.37 12.35 -9.49
C PHE A 18 4.01 13.63 -8.72
N GLY A 19 3.41 13.51 -7.54
CA GLY A 19 2.95 14.65 -6.73
C GLY A 19 1.52 15.11 -7.05
N LYS A 20 0.98 16.04 -6.25
CA LYS A 20 -0.35 16.64 -6.47
C LYS A 20 -0.24 17.83 -7.42
N SER A 21 -0.63 17.65 -8.68
CA SER A 21 -0.80 18.76 -9.63
C SER A 21 -1.98 18.50 -10.57
N THR A 22 -2.70 19.56 -10.95
CA THR A 22 -3.85 19.50 -11.86
C THR A 22 -3.47 18.90 -13.23
N LYS A 23 -2.24 19.12 -13.69
CA LYS A 23 -1.73 18.54 -14.94
C LYS A 23 -1.54 17.01 -14.85
N ILE A 24 -1.14 16.54 -13.67
CA ILE A 24 -0.89 15.12 -13.38
C ILE A 24 -2.22 14.36 -13.27
N GLU A 25 -3.24 14.99 -12.69
CA GLU A 25 -4.59 14.43 -12.65
C GLU A 25 -5.21 14.32 -14.05
N LEU A 26 -5.03 15.35 -14.90
CA LEU A 26 -5.50 15.32 -16.28
C LEU A 26 -4.79 14.22 -17.09
N ALA A 27 -3.48 14.05 -16.90
CA ALA A 27 -2.71 12.99 -17.53
C ALA A 27 -3.21 11.59 -17.11
N TYR A 28 -3.50 11.38 -15.82
CA TYR A 28 -4.07 10.12 -15.33
C TYR A 28 -5.43 9.82 -15.96
N LYS A 29 -6.32 10.81 -16.05
CA LYS A 29 -7.64 10.66 -16.67
C LYS A 29 -7.54 10.33 -18.16
N ALA A 30 -6.64 11.01 -18.89
CA ALA A 30 -6.41 10.74 -20.31
C ALA A 30 -5.84 9.33 -20.52
N LEU A 31 -4.86 8.93 -19.71
CA LEU A 31 -4.28 7.59 -19.74
C LEU A 31 -5.34 6.53 -19.46
N PHE A 32 -6.14 6.71 -18.41
CA PHE A 32 -7.21 5.79 -18.04
C PHE A 32 -8.21 5.60 -19.20
N LEU A 33 -8.61 6.68 -19.87
CA LEU A 33 -9.56 6.61 -20.98
C LEU A 33 -8.99 5.85 -22.18
N ILE A 34 -7.71 6.06 -22.51
CA ILE A 34 -7.02 5.29 -23.56
C ILE A 34 -6.96 3.81 -23.20
N PHE A 35 -6.57 3.48 -21.96
CA PHE A 35 -6.53 2.08 -21.49
C PHE A 35 -7.90 1.40 -21.51
N VAL A 36 -8.99 2.13 -21.26
CA VAL A 36 -10.35 1.60 -21.38
C VAL A 36 -10.68 1.25 -22.83
N VAL A 37 -10.36 2.13 -23.78
CA VAL A 37 -10.63 1.88 -25.21
C VAL A 37 -9.79 0.70 -25.73
N VAL A 38 -8.51 0.65 -25.36
CA VAL A 38 -7.61 -0.46 -25.73
C VAL A 38 -8.07 -1.76 -25.06
N GLY A 39 -8.38 -1.73 -23.77
CA GLY A 39 -8.86 -2.90 -23.03
C GLY A 39 -10.18 -3.45 -23.55
N ALA A 40 -11.07 -2.59 -24.05
CA ALA A 40 -12.31 -3.00 -24.70
C ALA A 40 -12.07 -3.62 -26.11
N SER A 41 -10.94 -3.31 -26.74
CA SER A 41 -10.59 -3.82 -28.07
C SER A 41 -9.78 -5.12 -28.04
N VAL A 42 -9.23 -5.48 -26.88
CA VAL A 42 -8.38 -6.67 -26.69
C VAL A 42 -9.24 -7.86 -26.23
N SER A 43 -8.86 -9.08 -26.66
CA SER A 43 -9.57 -10.30 -26.25
C SER A 43 -9.54 -10.51 -24.74
N LEU A 44 -10.61 -11.06 -24.18
CA LEU A 44 -10.74 -11.30 -22.73
C LEU A 44 -9.55 -12.09 -22.16
N GLY A 45 -9.07 -13.11 -22.87
CA GLY A 45 -7.91 -13.91 -22.44
C GLY A 45 -6.65 -13.06 -22.24
N ALA A 46 -6.31 -12.25 -23.24
CA ALA A 46 -5.13 -11.37 -23.15
C ALA A 46 -5.25 -10.30 -22.05
N VAL A 47 -6.46 -9.82 -21.73
CA VAL A 47 -6.68 -8.88 -20.61
C VAL A 47 -6.46 -9.58 -19.26
N LEU A 48 -6.87 -10.83 -19.12
CA LEU A 48 -6.67 -11.62 -17.91
C LEU A 48 -5.19 -11.93 -17.71
N ASP A 49 -4.49 -12.41 -18.75
CA ASP A 49 -3.06 -12.70 -18.68
C ASP A 49 -2.25 -11.44 -18.30
N PHE A 50 -2.59 -10.29 -18.88
CA PHE A 50 -1.95 -9.01 -18.53
C PHE A 50 -2.24 -8.61 -17.07
N SER A 51 -3.46 -8.82 -16.59
CA SER A 51 -3.83 -8.52 -15.20
C SER A 51 -3.06 -9.38 -14.21
N ASP A 52 -2.89 -10.67 -14.51
CA ASP A 52 -2.10 -11.60 -13.69
C ASP A 52 -0.62 -11.18 -13.68
N MET A 53 -0.05 -10.79 -14.81
CA MET A 53 1.31 -10.25 -14.87
C MET A 53 1.48 -8.98 -14.02
N MET A 54 0.50 -8.07 -14.01
CA MET A 54 0.54 -6.86 -13.17
C MET A 54 0.48 -7.20 -11.67
N ILE A 55 -0.38 -8.14 -11.27
CA ILE A 55 -0.48 -8.59 -9.87
C ILE A 55 0.83 -9.26 -9.44
N LEU A 56 1.40 -10.11 -10.30
CA LEU A 56 2.69 -10.74 -10.06
C LEU A 56 3.80 -9.68 -9.91
N ALA A 57 3.84 -8.68 -10.79
CA ALA A 57 4.81 -7.59 -10.72
C ALA A 57 4.71 -6.78 -9.42
N MET A 58 3.52 -6.60 -8.86
CA MET A 58 3.32 -5.97 -7.55
C MET A 58 3.70 -6.89 -6.39
N SER A 59 3.37 -8.18 -6.49
CA SER A 59 3.63 -9.17 -5.44
C SER A 59 5.13 -9.48 -5.29
N PHE A 60 5.88 -9.48 -6.39
CA PHE A 60 7.29 -9.84 -6.41
C PHE A 60 8.16 -8.96 -5.49
N PRO A 61 8.18 -7.61 -5.60
CA PRO A 61 8.93 -6.76 -4.68
C PRO A 61 8.39 -6.85 -3.24
N ASN A 62 7.09 -7.07 -3.05
CA ASN A 62 6.50 -7.23 -1.73
C ASN A 62 7.01 -8.49 -1.03
N ILE A 63 7.03 -9.63 -1.73
CA ILE A 63 7.54 -10.92 -1.22
C ILE A 63 9.03 -10.80 -0.88
N ILE A 64 9.82 -10.14 -1.72
CA ILE A 64 11.24 -9.89 -1.44
C ILE A 64 11.39 -9.03 -0.17
N GLY A 65 10.62 -7.94 -0.05
CA GLY A 65 10.65 -7.08 1.12
C GLY A 65 10.25 -7.83 2.40
N LEU A 66 9.19 -8.64 2.35
CA LEU A 66 8.79 -9.50 3.46
C LEU A 66 9.85 -10.53 3.82
N TYR A 67 10.51 -11.13 2.83
CA TYR A 67 11.58 -12.07 3.08
C TYR A 67 12.76 -11.41 3.81
N MET A 68 13.17 -10.22 3.36
CA MET A 68 14.21 -9.43 4.02
C MET A 68 13.80 -9.02 5.45
N MET A 69 12.57 -8.54 5.63
CA MET A 69 12.06 -8.08 6.93
C MET A 69 11.63 -9.22 7.86
N SER A 70 11.48 -10.45 7.37
CA SER A 70 10.96 -11.57 8.14
C SER A 70 11.78 -11.85 9.42
N GLY A 71 13.09 -11.60 9.37
CA GLY A 71 13.99 -11.73 10.52
C GLY A 71 13.68 -10.71 11.62
N GLU A 72 13.56 -9.43 11.25
CA GLU A 72 13.24 -8.33 12.18
C GLU A 72 11.84 -8.50 12.75
N VAL A 73 10.83 -8.74 11.89
CA VAL A 73 9.44 -8.95 12.31
C VAL A 73 9.32 -10.12 13.29
N ARG A 74 10.10 -11.19 13.10
CA ARG A 74 10.11 -12.32 14.03
C ARG A 74 10.67 -11.94 15.41
N ASN A 75 11.68 -11.08 15.45
CA ASN A 75 12.25 -10.59 16.71
C ASN A 75 11.25 -9.67 17.43
N ASP A 76 10.64 -8.73 16.70
CA ASP A 76 9.61 -7.83 17.23
C ASP A 76 8.39 -8.60 17.74
N LEU A 77 7.97 -9.65 17.02
CA LEU A 77 6.87 -10.50 17.46
C LEU A 77 7.21 -11.28 18.73
N ARG A 78 8.46 -11.74 18.88
CA ARG A 78 8.92 -12.40 20.12
C ARG A 78 8.92 -11.42 21.29
N GLU A 79 9.41 -10.20 21.07
CA GLU A 79 9.39 -9.17 22.09
C GLU A 79 7.95 -8.78 22.48
N TYR A 80 7.07 -8.59 21.49
CA TYR A 80 5.65 -8.33 21.70
C TYR A 80 4.98 -9.47 22.48
N SER A 81 5.22 -10.73 22.09
CA SER A 81 4.65 -11.89 22.78
C SER A 81 5.16 -12.01 24.23
N ARG A 82 6.43 -11.68 24.48
CA ARG A 82 6.99 -11.62 25.83
C ARG A 82 6.30 -10.54 26.66
N LYS A 83 6.17 -9.32 26.13
CA LYS A 83 5.47 -8.19 26.79
C LYS A 83 3.98 -8.48 27.03
N LEU A 84 3.34 -9.21 26.11
CA LEU A 84 1.95 -9.68 26.26
C LEU A 84 1.82 -10.67 27.41
N LYS A 85 2.69 -11.68 27.46
CA LYS A 85 2.69 -12.69 28.54
C LYS A 85 3.06 -12.10 29.91
N ALA A 86 3.90 -11.07 29.93
CA ALA A 86 4.24 -10.32 31.13
C ALA A 86 3.14 -9.33 31.58
N GLY A 87 2.08 -9.12 30.77
CA GLY A 87 0.99 -8.20 31.09
C GLY A 87 1.33 -6.71 30.94
N GLU A 88 2.47 -6.36 30.34
CA GLU A 88 3.01 -4.99 30.32
C GLU A 88 2.51 -4.14 29.14
N LEU A 89 1.83 -4.72 28.15
CA LEU A 89 1.39 -4.02 26.94
C LEU A 89 0.34 -2.94 27.18
N PHE A 90 -0.34 -2.96 28.33
CA PHE A 90 -1.33 -1.96 28.71
C PHE A 90 -0.78 -0.91 29.68
N HIS A 91 0.50 -0.56 29.61
CA HIS A 91 0.91 0.74 30.14
C HIS A 91 0.36 1.84 29.22
N LYS A 92 -0.79 2.40 29.61
CA LYS A 92 -1.24 3.71 29.10
C LYS A 92 -0.04 4.66 29.14
N PRO A 93 0.18 5.51 28.12
CA PRO A 93 1.21 6.53 28.22
C PRO A 93 0.85 7.40 29.43
N GLN A 94 1.67 7.31 30.48
CA GLN A 94 1.72 8.30 31.55
C GLN A 94 1.94 9.63 30.85
N LYS A 95 0.89 10.45 30.74
CA LYS A 95 0.99 11.83 30.29
C LYS A 95 2.16 12.46 31.03
N GLU A 96 3.12 12.89 30.23
CA GLU A 96 4.36 13.56 30.56
C GLU A 96 4.08 14.72 31.56
N LYS A 97 4.17 14.43 32.85
CA LYS A 97 4.24 15.45 33.90
C LYS A 97 5.68 15.97 33.94
N VAL A 98 6.05 16.90 33.06
CA VAL A 98 7.25 17.72 33.28
C VAL A 98 7.04 19.17 32.81
N LYS A 99 6.88 20.04 33.81
CA LYS A 99 7.31 21.46 33.90
C LYS A 99 6.63 22.50 32.99
N LYS A 100 5.84 23.37 33.64
CA LYS A 100 6.31 24.66 34.20
C LYS A 100 5.33 25.08 35.30
N ALA A 101 5.60 24.73 36.55
CA ALA A 101 5.95 25.76 37.53
C ALA A 101 7.16 26.62 37.09
N SER A 102 6.86 27.80 36.59
CA SER A 102 7.58 29.07 36.78
C SER A 102 6.65 30.18 36.33
#